data_AF-A0A4V1CKI7-F1
#
_entry.id   AF-A0A4V1CKI7-F1
#
_cell.length_a   1.000
_cell.length_b   1.000
_cell.length_c   1.000
_cell.angle_alpha   90.00
_cell.angle_beta   90.00
_cell.angle_gamma   90.00
#
_symmetry.space_group_name_H-M   'P 1'
#
loop_
_entity.id
_entity.type
_entity.pdbx_description
1 polymer ?
#
loop_
_entity_poly.entity_id
_entity_poly.type
_entity_poly.pdbx_seq_one_letter_code
_entity_poly.pdbx_strand_id
1 'polypeptide(L)'
;MKKLRLSPLLFRRIHKWVGLILGLQFLLWALSGSVMALLDKDKVGGHGGGMSHSHPLPPGEYHDVAALPDGEPVTGVVLRDLGVRPVYEVESAKGTRLVDATTGEDIRVDQDMAREVAMMMNEAPVRKVSAIAKPNLESRDHEGAMWRVDFADAENSSAYVTLDTARFLVMRGDTWRTWDFFWMLHNMDYLNRKSFNHPLIVFVGFGALWLSGTGFYLLFKSFSRADFRWLRRRRKPVVTRSTS
;
A
#
# COMPACT_ATOMS: atom_id res chain seq x y z
N MET A 1 -9.68 -30.52 -40.34
CA MET A 1 -9.52 -30.00 -38.96
C MET A 1 -9.51 -31.17 -37.98
N LYS A 2 -8.37 -31.53 -37.38
CA LYS A 2 -8.29 -32.64 -36.41
C LYS A 2 -9.03 -32.25 -35.12
N LYS A 3 -10.10 -32.95 -34.77
CA LYS A 3 -10.78 -32.81 -33.47
C LYS A 3 -9.79 -33.25 -32.38
N LEU A 4 -9.31 -32.31 -31.58
CA LEU A 4 -8.53 -32.58 -30.37
C LEU A 4 -9.39 -33.41 -29.42
N ARG A 5 -9.23 -34.74 -29.44
CA ARG A 5 -9.84 -35.65 -28.47
C ARG A 5 -8.96 -35.70 -27.23
N LEU A 6 -9.23 -34.81 -26.27
CA LEU A 6 -8.61 -34.89 -24.94
C LEU A 6 -9.09 -36.17 -24.24
N SER A 7 -8.17 -37.07 -23.89
CA SER A 7 -8.54 -38.30 -23.19
C SER A 7 -8.98 -37.99 -21.75
N PRO A 8 -9.95 -38.72 -21.18
CA PRO A 8 -10.37 -38.53 -19.78
C PRO A 8 -9.23 -38.66 -18.76
N LEU A 9 -8.21 -39.47 -19.06
CA LEU A 9 -7.01 -39.66 -18.23
C LEU A 9 -6.09 -38.44 -18.27
N LEU A 10 -5.94 -37.81 -19.44
CA LEU A 10 -5.17 -36.57 -19.59
C LEU A 10 -5.82 -35.42 -18.83
N PHE A 11 -7.16 -35.29 -18.91
CA PHE A 11 -7.91 -34.28 -18.18
C PHE A 11 -7.73 -34.43 -16.65
N ARG A 12 -7.81 -35.65 -16.12
CA ARG A 12 -7.58 -35.93 -14.69
C ARG A 12 -6.15 -35.59 -14.25
N ARG A 13 -5.14 -35.87 -15.09
CA ARG A 13 -3.73 -35.55 -14.80
C ARG A 13 -3.51 -34.03 -14.78
N ILE A 14 -4.00 -33.31 -15.78
CA ILE A 14 -3.93 -31.84 -15.84
C ILE A 14 -4.64 -31.24 -14.64
N HIS A 15 -5.89 -31.64 -14.37
CA HIS A 15 -6.67 -31.12 -13.25
C HIS A 15 -5.99 -31.38 -11.89
N LYS A 16 -5.35 -32.54 -11.69
CA LYS A 16 -4.61 -32.83 -10.46
C LYS A 16 -3.42 -31.88 -10.25
N TRP A 17 -2.59 -31.68 -11.28
CA TRP A 17 -1.39 -30.84 -11.16
C TRP A 17 -1.72 -29.35 -11.14
N VAL A 18 -2.64 -28.91 -12.00
CA VAL A 18 -3.17 -27.54 -11.97
C VAL A 18 -3.84 -27.26 -10.64
N GLY A 19 -4.64 -28.19 -10.13
CA GLY A 19 -5.28 -28.09 -8.82
C GLY A 19 -4.28 -28.03 -7.67
N LEU A 20 -3.16 -28.76 -7.74
CA LEU A 20 -2.11 -28.68 -6.73
C LEU A 20 -1.43 -27.31 -6.72
N ILE A 21 -1.04 -26.79 -7.88
CA ILE A 21 -0.40 -25.47 -8.00
C ILE A 21 -1.34 -24.37 -7.53
N LEU A 22 -2.58 -24.36 -8.02
CA LEU A 22 -3.58 -23.37 -7.64
C LEU A 22 -4.01 -23.51 -6.18
N GLY A 23 -4.08 -24.73 -5.65
CA GLY A 23 -4.38 -24.98 -4.24
C GLY A 23 -3.28 -24.44 -3.32
N LEU A 24 -2.01 -24.63 -3.69
CA LEU A 24 -0.89 -24.02 -2.97
C LEU A 24 -0.97 -22.49 -3.02
N GLN A 25 -1.27 -21.92 -4.20
CA GLN A 25 -1.44 -20.47 -4.33
C GLN A 25 -2.63 -19.95 -3.52
N PHE A 26 -3.74 -20.69 -3.45
CA PHE A 26 -4.88 -20.34 -2.62
C PHE A 26 -4.54 -20.35 -1.13
N LEU A 27 -3.71 -21.28 -0.66
CA LEU A 27 -3.19 -21.27 0.71
C LEU A 27 -2.35 -20.01 0.99
N LEU A 28 -1.49 -19.62 0.04
CA LEU A 28 -0.71 -18.39 0.15
C LEU A 28 -1.60 -17.15 0.17
N TRP A 29 -2.67 -17.11 -0.63
CA TRP A 29 -3.68 -16.04 -0.60
C TRP A 29 -4.45 -15.98 0.71
N ALA A 30 -4.91 -17.12 1.21
CA ALA A 30 -5.63 -17.18 2.48
C ALA A 30 -4.74 -16.74 3.64
N LEU A 31 -3.48 -17.20 3.68
CA LEU A 31 -2.52 -16.81 4.72
C LEU A 31 -2.20 -15.31 4.65
N SER A 32 -1.81 -14.82 3.47
CA SER A 32 -1.47 -13.39 3.29
C SER A 32 -2.65 -12.46 3.59
N GLY A 33 -3.84 -12.80 3.08
CA GLY A 33 -5.05 -12.02 3.35
C GLY A 33 -5.44 -12.03 4.83
N SER A 34 -5.27 -13.18 5.51
CA SER A 34 -5.52 -13.28 6.95
C SER A 34 -4.56 -12.42 7.76
N VAL A 35 -3.26 -12.45 7.45
CA VAL A 35 -2.29 -11.58 8.14
C VAL A 35 -2.61 -10.12 7.89
N MET A 36 -2.86 -9.72 6.64
CA MET A 36 -3.22 -8.33 6.32
C MET A 36 -4.48 -7.85 7.05
N ALA A 37 -5.49 -8.71 7.21
CA ALA A 37 -6.72 -8.36 7.91
C ALA A 37 -6.57 -8.23 9.43
N LEU A 38 -5.49 -8.77 10.00
CA LEU A 38 -5.17 -8.68 11.43
C LEU A 38 -4.31 -7.47 11.78
N LEU A 39 -3.67 -6.83 10.79
CA LEU A 39 -2.84 -5.65 11.01
C LEU A 39 -3.71 -4.39 11.19
N ASP A 40 -3.25 -3.52 12.08
CA ASP A 40 -3.93 -2.25 12.36
C ASP A 40 -3.95 -1.35 11.11
N LYS A 41 -5.15 -0.96 10.69
CA LYS A 41 -5.34 -0.16 9.48
C LYS A 41 -4.64 1.21 9.53
N ASP A 42 -4.55 1.83 10.70
CA ASP A 42 -4.00 3.17 10.87
C ASP A 42 -2.47 3.12 10.83
N LYS A 43 -1.88 2.06 11.40
CA LYS A 43 -0.44 1.77 11.27
C LYS A 43 -0.05 1.37 9.85
N VAL A 44 -0.93 0.68 9.12
CA VAL A 44 -0.71 0.31 7.71
C VAL A 44 -0.91 1.49 6.78
N GLY A 45 -1.92 2.34 6.98
CA GLY A 45 -2.10 3.54 6.16
C GLY A 45 -0.84 4.42 6.18
N GLY A 46 -0.14 4.40 7.31
CA GLY A 46 0.91 5.36 7.61
C GLY A 46 0.29 6.75 7.82
N HIS A 47 1.07 7.67 8.35
CA HIS A 47 0.66 9.08 8.47
C HIS A 47 0.85 9.81 7.14
N GLY A 48 0.57 9.16 6.01
CA GLY A 48 0.83 9.65 4.66
C GLY A 48 -0.44 10.09 3.95
N GLY A 49 -0.51 11.37 3.58
CA GLY A 49 -1.53 11.90 2.68
C GLY A 49 -2.83 12.32 3.37
N GLY A 50 -2.78 13.36 4.21
CA GLY A 50 -3.99 13.94 4.80
C GLY A 50 -3.76 14.90 5.95
N MET A 51 -2.55 14.93 6.53
CA MET A 51 -2.16 15.99 7.46
C MET A 51 -1.78 17.24 6.67
N SER A 52 -2.75 17.81 5.95
CA SER A 52 -2.70 19.23 5.56
C SER A 52 -2.90 20.02 6.85
N HIS A 53 -1.89 20.01 7.72
CA HIS A 53 -1.77 21.02 8.75
C HIS A 53 -1.30 22.28 8.03
N SER A 54 -2.24 22.92 7.33
CA SER A 54 -2.05 24.29 6.91
C SER A 54 -2.14 25.11 8.18
N HIS A 55 -1.00 25.37 8.79
CA HIS A 55 -0.96 26.28 9.93
C HIS A 55 -1.22 27.69 9.41
N PRO A 56 -1.99 28.52 10.15
CA PRO A 56 -2.04 29.93 9.84
C PRO A 56 -0.61 30.47 9.82
N LEU A 57 -0.26 31.16 8.73
CA LEU A 57 1.04 31.81 8.67
C LEU A 57 1.11 32.89 9.77
N PRO A 58 2.27 33.08 10.40
CA PRO A 58 2.42 34.06 11.47
C PRO A 58 2.06 35.47 10.96
N PRO A 59 1.36 36.30 11.76
CA PRO A 59 1.10 37.68 11.36
C PRO A 59 2.43 38.42 11.17
N GLY A 60 2.58 39.13 10.06
CA GLY A 60 3.81 39.84 9.74
C GLY A 60 3.79 40.42 8.33
N GLU A 61 4.82 41.19 8.01
CA GLU A 61 5.09 41.60 6.63
C GLU A 61 5.86 40.49 5.92
N TYR A 62 5.40 40.12 4.73
CA TYR A 62 6.08 39.16 3.87
C TYR A 62 6.85 39.90 2.79
N HIS A 63 7.99 39.31 2.40
CA HIS A 63 8.83 39.83 1.35
C HIS A 63 8.05 39.92 0.03
N ASP A 64 8.22 41.02 -0.70
CA ASP A 64 7.52 41.21 -1.97
C ASP A 64 7.98 40.15 -2.99
N VAL A 65 7.03 39.35 -3.48
CA VAL A 65 7.28 38.32 -4.49
C VAL A 65 7.89 38.92 -5.76
N ALA A 66 7.54 40.17 -6.11
CA ALA A 66 8.10 40.86 -7.27
C ALA A 66 9.56 41.31 -7.07
N ALA A 67 10.01 41.41 -5.82
CA ALA A 67 11.38 41.77 -5.46
C ALA A 67 12.30 40.54 -5.31
N LEU A 68 11.73 39.33 -5.40
CA LEU A 68 12.52 38.10 -5.36
C LEU A 68 13.54 38.11 -6.50
N PRO A 69 14.82 37.86 -6.20
CA PRO A 69 15.86 37.88 -7.21
C PRO A 69 15.56 36.78 -8.23
N ASP A 70 15.32 37.13 -9.49
CA ASP A 70 15.38 36.12 -10.56
C ASP A 70 15.69 36.70 -11.94
N GLY A 71 16.62 36.03 -12.62
CA GLY A 71 16.95 36.23 -14.03
C GLY A 71 16.17 35.31 -14.97
N GLU A 72 15.11 34.64 -14.47
CA GLU A 72 14.36 33.62 -15.20
C GLU A 72 12.84 33.78 -15.03
N PRO A 73 12.04 33.39 -16.04
CA PRO A 73 10.58 33.41 -15.92
C PRO A 73 10.08 32.43 -14.86
N VAL A 74 9.41 32.97 -13.84
CA VAL A 74 8.69 32.20 -12.82
C VAL A 74 7.36 31.71 -13.41
N THR A 75 7.06 30.42 -13.23
CA THR A 75 5.82 29.79 -13.71
C THR A 75 4.78 29.60 -12.61
N GLY A 76 5.19 29.63 -11.35
CA GLY A 76 4.31 29.46 -10.20
C GLY A 76 4.96 29.94 -8.90
N VAL A 77 4.14 30.44 -7.98
CA VAL A 77 4.56 30.78 -6.61
C VAL A 77 3.52 30.27 -5.64
N VAL A 78 3.95 29.49 -4.65
CA VAL A 78 3.10 29.02 -3.56
C VAL A 78 3.66 29.52 -2.24
N LEU A 79 2.89 30.31 -1.50
CA LEU A 79 3.19 30.64 -0.12
C LEU A 79 2.61 29.55 0.79
N ARG A 80 3.44 28.95 1.63
CA ARG A 80 3.01 27.96 2.61
C ARG A 80 3.85 28.00 3.88
N ASP A 81 3.38 27.30 4.90
CA ASP A 81 4.16 27.04 6.08
C ASP A 81 5.11 25.84 5.87
N LEU A 82 6.28 25.94 6.50
CA LEU A 82 7.20 24.84 6.77
C LEU A 82 7.35 24.78 8.30
N GLY A 83 6.36 24.17 8.95
CA GLY A 83 6.18 24.25 10.40
C GLY A 83 5.73 25.65 10.81
N VAL A 84 6.63 26.42 11.42
CA VAL A 84 6.37 27.81 11.82
C VAL A 84 7.01 28.84 10.88
N ARG A 85 7.82 28.40 9.92
CA ARG A 85 8.51 29.28 8.98
C ARG A 85 7.67 29.47 7.71
N PRO A 86 7.27 30.70 7.36
CA PRO A 86 6.60 30.95 6.09
C PRO A 86 7.63 30.89 4.95
N VAL A 87 7.32 30.14 3.90
CA VAL A 87 8.21 29.93 2.75
C VAL A 87 7.47 30.12 1.43
N TYR A 88 8.15 30.73 0.46
CA TYR A 88 7.75 30.71 -0.94
C TYR A 88 8.36 29.50 -1.64
N GLU A 89 7.53 28.68 -2.26
CA GLU A 89 7.95 27.76 -3.31
C GLU A 89 7.83 28.47 -4.65
N VAL A 90 8.97 28.75 -5.27
CA VAL A 90 9.05 29.40 -6.57
C VAL A 90 9.35 28.34 -7.61
N GLU A 91 8.44 28.16 -8.55
CA GLU A 91 8.57 27.25 -9.67
C GLU A 91 9.10 27.98 -10.91
N SER A 92 10.10 27.38 -11.55
CA SER A 92 10.65 27.86 -12.82
C SER A 92 10.96 26.69 -13.77
N ALA A 93 11.44 27.00 -14.97
CA ALA A 93 11.86 25.98 -15.94
C ALA A 93 12.99 25.08 -15.44
N LYS A 94 13.77 25.50 -14.42
CA LYS A 94 14.86 24.72 -13.83
C LYS A 94 14.44 23.83 -12.66
N GLY A 95 13.24 24.02 -12.14
CA GLY A 95 12.71 23.29 -10.98
C GLY A 95 12.13 24.22 -9.94
N THR A 96 11.96 23.68 -8.73
CA THR A 96 11.39 24.41 -7.60
C THR A 96 12.51 24.83 -6.65
N ARG A 97 12.51 26.10 -6.25
CA ARG A 97 13.35 26.62 -5.18
C ARG A 97 12.50 27.07 -4.00
N LEU A 98 13.06 26.95 -2.80
CA LEU A 98 12.47 27.50 -1.59
C LEU A 98 13.12 28.83 -1.26
N VAL A 99 12.30 29.79 -0.86
CA VAL A 99 12.73 31.11 -0.39
C VAL A 99 12.03 31.41 0.93
N ASP A 100 12.74 32.01 1.88
CA ASP A 100 12.14 32.48 3.12
C ASP A 100 11.18 33.63 2.81
N ALA A 101 9.91 33.50 3.22
CA ALA A 101 8.90 34.49 2.87
C ALA A 101 8.99 35.78 3.71
N THR A 102 9.86 35.83 4.74
CA THR A 102 10.12 37.04 5.52
C THR A 102 11.36 37.78 5.04
N THR A 103 12.44 37.06 4.71
CA THR A 103 13.71 37.69 4.32
C THR A 103 13.90 37.81 2.81
N GLY A 104 13.25 36.95 2.02
CA GLY A 104 13.49 36.84 0.58
C GLY A 104 14.76 36.06 0.21
N GLU A 105 15.41 35.41 1.18
CA GLU A 105 16.64 34.62 0.95
C GLU A 105 16.34 33.18 0.54
N ASP A 106 17.16 32.62 -0.36
CA ASP A 106 17.05 31.22 -0.78
C ASP A 106 17.29 30.26 0.39
N ILE A 107 16.40 29.28 0.54
CA ILE A 107 16.51 28.21 1.52
C ILE A 107 17.03 26.94 0.84
N ARG A 108 18.13 26.42 1.37
CA ARG A 108 18.59 25.07 1.05
C ARG A 108 18.09 24.08 2.08
N VAL A 109 17.40 23.04 1.63
CA VAL A 109 16.97 21.93 2.50
C VAL A 109 18.17 21.09 2.85
N ASP A 110 18.64 21.24 4.08
CA ASP A 110 19.70 20.43 4.66
C ASP A 110 19.13 19.29 5.52
N GLN A 111 20.05 18.56 6.14
CA GLN A 111 19.73 17.43 6.99
C GLN A 111 18.94 17.84 8.24
N ASP A 112 19.21 19.02 8.79
CA ASP A 112 18.59 19.49 10.03
C ASP A 112 17.16 19.95 9.76
N MET A 113 16.92 20.64 8.65
CA MET A 113 15.57 20.97 8.18
C MET A 113 14.72 19.72 7.91
N ALA A 114 15.29 18.70 7.25
CA ALA A 114 14.59 17.43 7.05
C ALA A 114 14.26 16.73 8.38
N ARG A 115 15.17 16.83 9.37
CA ARG A 115 14.93 16.31 10.73
C ARG A 115 13.76 17.04 11.39
N GLU A 116 13.75 18.37 11.36
CA GLU A 116 12.69 19.19 11.95
C GLU A 116 11.32 18.86 11.36
N VAL A 117 11.22 18.81 10.02
CA VAL A 117 9.97 18.44 9.32
C VAL A 117 9.50 17.05 9.73
N ALA A 118 10.40 16.08 9.83
CA ALA A 118 10.04 14.74 10.25
C ALA A 118 9.57 14.69 11.72
N MET A 119 10.19 15.47 12.61
CA MET A 119 9.82 15.53 14.04
C MET A 119 8.45 16.18 14.28
N MET A 120 7.92 16.97 13.34
CA MET A 120 6.54 17.45 13.40
C MET A 120 5.51 16.32 13.25
N MET A 121 5.91 15.19 12.66
CA MET A 121 5.05 14.04 12.40
C MET A 121 5.21 12.92 13.43
N ASN A 122 6.32 12.90 14.16
CA ASN A 122 6.62 11.89 15.17
C ASN A 122 7.54 12.48 16.25
N GLU A 123 7.09 12.41 17.50
CA GLU A 123 7.80 12.94 18.67
C GLU A 123 8.97 12.04 19.13
N ALA A 124 9.13 10.86 18.53
CA ALA A 124 10.19 9.93 18.90
C ALA A 124 11.60 10.49 18.58
N PRO A 125 12.64 10.05 19.30
CA PRO A 125 14.01 10.45 19.00
C PRO A 125 14.45 10.00 17.59
N VAL A 126 15.12 10.90 16.86
CA VAL A 126 15.67 10.57 15.55
C VAL A 126 16.97 9.77 15.71
N ARG A 127 16.99 8.57 15.11
CA ARG A 127 18.13 7.66 15.09
C ARG A 127 19.13 8.01 13.99
N LYS A 128 18.65 8.33 12.79
CA LYS A 128 19.50 8.60 11.62
C LYS A 128 18.77 9.47 10.60
N VAL A 129 19.51 10.34 9.93
CA VAL A 129 19.04 11.03 8.73
C VAL A 129 19.99 10.69 7.59
N SER A 130 19.44 10.40 6.41
CA SER A 130 20.23 10.07 5.22
C SER A 130 19.55 10.53 3.95
N ALA A 131 20.31 11.06 3.00
CA ALA A 131 19.81 11.34 1.66
C ALA A 131 19.77 10.05 0.84
N ILE A 132 18.68 9.85 0.11
CA ILE A 132 18.54 8.81 -0.90
C ILE A 132 18.33 9.46 -2.27
N ALA A 133 19.14 9.03 -3.24
CA ALA A 133 19.13 9.61 -4.58
C ALA A 133 17.94 9.14 -5.44
N LYS A 134 17.34 8.01 -5.07
CA LYS A 134 16.20 7.41 -5.78
C LYS A 134 15.20 6.82 -4.78
N PRO A 135 13.90 6.77 -5.14
CA PRO A 135 12.88 6.13 -4.32
C PRO A 135 13.22 4.66 -4.03
N ASN A 136 12.91 4.22 -2.82
CA ASN A 136 12.97 2.81 -2.43
C ASN A 136 11.56 2.20 -2.39
N LEU A 137 11.43 0.96 -1.88
CA LEU A 137 10.13 0.33 -1.73
C LEU A 137 9.17 1.10 -0.80
N GLU A 138 9.65 1.77 0.23
CA GLU A 138 8.79 2.52 1.18
C GLU A 138 8.25 3.83 0.57
N SER A 139 9.01 4.43 -0.35
CA SER A 139 8.72 5.71 -0.98
C SER A 139 8.39 5.61 -2.48
N ARG A 140 8.04 4.40 -2.98
CA ARG A 140 7.86 4.10 -4.42
C ARG A 140 6.76 4.87 -5.14
N ASP A 141 5.89 5.53 -4.38
CA ASP A 141 4.81 6.37 -4.90
C ASP A 141 5.23 7.83 -5.10
N HIS A 142 6.48 8.16 -4.78
CA HIS A 142 7.07 9.48 -4.94
C HIS A 142 8.28 9.43 -5.86
N GLU A 143 8.60 10.55 -6.47
CA GLU A 143 9.73 10.72 -7.37
C GLU A 143 10.79 11.65 -6.77
N GLY A 144 11.98 11.64 -7.36
CA GLY A 144 13.07 12.52 -6.97
C GLY A 144 13.94 12.01 -5.81
N ALA A 145 14.97 12.79 -5.50
CA ALA A 145 15.82 12.57 -4.34
C ALA A 145 15.11 13.07 -3.08
N MET A 146 15.35 12.40 -1.96
CA MET A 146 14.66 12.69 -0.70
C MET A 146 15.55 12.36 0.49
N TRP A 147 15.22 12.97 1.62
CA TRP A 147 15.73 12.61 2.93
C TRP A 147 14.90 11.48 3.53
N ARG A 148 15.58 10.50 4.10
CA ARG A 148 15.01 9.48 4.98
C ARG A 148 15.43 9.78 6.42
N VAL A 149 14.46 9.94 7.29
CA VAL A 149 14.63 10.15 8.73
C VAL A 149 14.12 8.93 9.47
N ASP A 150 15.03 8.19 10.10
CA ASP A 150 14.72 6.99 10.89
C ASP A 150 14.55 7.36 12.36
N PHE A 151 13.46 6.89 12.96
CA PHE A 151 13.11 7.11 14.36
C PHE A 151 13.50 5.91 15.23
N ALA A 152 13.72 6.20 16.52
CA ALA A 152 13.97 5.21 17.56
C ALA A 152 12.69 4.87 18.35
N ASP A 153 11.58 4.65 17.64
CA ASP A 153 10.32 4.18 18.21
C ASP A 153 10.18 2.64 18.10
N ALA A 154 9.11 2.12 18.69
CA ALA A 154 8.81 0.69 18.68
C ALA A 154 8.47 0.13 17.28
N GLU A 155 8.04 1.00 16.36
CA GLU A 155 7.69 0.63 14.98
C GLU A 155 8.88 0.78 14.00
N ASN A 156 10.05 1.22 14.47
CA ASN A 156 11.19 1.59 13.62
C ASN A 156 10.75 2.48 12.45
N SER A 157 9.99 3.53 12.75
CA SER A 157 9.40 4.41 11.74
C SER A 157 10.46 5.12 10.92
N SER A 158 10.19 5.29 9.63
CA SER A 158 10.99 6.06 8.69
C SER A 158 10.10 7.09 8.01
N ALA A 159 10.42 8.38 8.19
CA ALA A 159 9.80 9.48 7.47
C ALA A 159 10.60 9.84 6.23
N TYR A 160 9.89 10.24 5.17
CA TYR A 160 10.46 10.64 3.90
C TYR A 160 10.10 12.10 3.62
N VAL A 161 11.11 12.91 3.31
CA VAL A 161 10.99 14.35 3.08
C VAL A 161 11.70 14.72 1.78
N THR A 162 11.09 15.51 0.89
CA THR A 162 11.72 15.91 -0.37
C THR A 162 13.02 16.70 -0.14
N LEU A 163 13.99 16.52 -1.04
CA LEU A 163 15.31 17.17 -0.91
C LEU A 163 15.32 18.62 -1.39
N ASP A 164 14.37 19.02 -2.22
CA ASP A 164 14.27 20.35 -2.82
C ASP A 164 13.32 21.27 -2.05
N THR A 165 12.21 20.72 -1.57
CA THR A 165 11.07 21.47 -1.05
C THR A 165 10.77 21.17 0.42
N ALA A 166 11.53 20.29 1.09
CA ALA A 166 11.31 19.93 2.48
C ALA A 166 9.87 19.46 2.77
N ARG A 167 9.17 18.92 1.75
CA ARG A 167 7.81 18.42 1.88
C ARG A 167 7.85 17.04 2.48
N PHE A 168 7.08 16.84 3.55
CA PHE A 168 6.82 15.50 4.05
C PHE A 168 6.03 14.70 3.02
N LEU A 169 6.52 13.51 2.70
CA LEU A 169 5.93 12.62 1.70
C LEU A 169 5.09 11.53 2.38
N VAL A 170 5.75 10.73 3.22
CA VAL A 170 5.14 9.56 3.85
C VAL A 170 5.97 9.11 5.06
N MET A 171 5.33 8.46 6.02
CA MET A 171 5.98 7.76 7.11
C MET A 171 5.57 6.29 7.11
N ARG A 172 6.56 5.39 7.18
CA ARG A 172 6.38 3.93 7.16
C ARG A 172 7.03 3.29 8.40
N GLY A 173 6.32 2.40 9.06
CA GLY A 173 6.84 1.59 10.17
C GLY A 173 6.84 0.09 9.86
N ASP A 174 7.24 -0.73 10.84
CA ASP A 174 7.35 -2.18 10.72
C ASP A 174 6.00 -2.86 10.47
N THR A 175 4.92 -2.33 11.03
CA THR A 175 3.57 -2.80 10.69
C THR A 175 3.29 -2.65 9.18
N TRP A 176 3.66 -1.51 8.58
CA TRP A 176 3.55 -1.31 7.13
C TRP A 176 4.47 -2.24 6.34
N ARG A 177 5.72 -2.42 6.78
CA ARG A 177 6.67 -3.32 6.08
C ARG A 177 6.18 -4.76 6.06
N THR A 178 5.62 -5.21 7.17
CA THR A 178 4.95 -6.52 7.28
C THR A 178 3.77 -6.59 6.33
N TRP A 179 2.92 -5.57 6.32
CA TRP A 179 1.80 -5.50 5.40
C TRP A 179 2.23 -5.52 3.93
N ASP A 180 3.23 -4.74 3.53
CA ASP A 180 3.75 -4.68 2.15
C ASP A 180 4.33 -6.02 1.68
N PHE A 181 4.95 -6.78 2.58
CA PHE A 181 5.42 -8.14 2.27
C PHE A 181 4.25 -9.09 1.96
N PHE A 182 3.19 -9.07 2.77
CA PHE A 182 2.01 -9.91 2.51
C PHE A 182 1.19 -9.39 1.33
N TRP A 183 1.15 -8.07 1.11
CA TRP A 183 0.56 -7.43 -0.07
C TRP A 183 1.23 -7.88 -1.36
N MET A 184 2.57 -7.95 -1.37
CA MET A 184 3.36 -8.50 -2.47
C MET A 184 2.93 -9.94 -2.81
N LEU A 185 2.84 -10.79 -1.78
CA LEU A 185 2.44 -12.19 -1.94
C LEU A 185 0.98 -12.31 -2.40
N HIS A 186 0.11 -11.48 -1.85
CA HIS A 186 -1.33 -11.51 -2.12
C HIS A 186 -1.63 -11.06 -3.55
N ASN A 187 -1.09 -9.91 -3.98
CA ASN A 187 -1.32 -9.40 -5.33
C ASN A 187 -0.41 -10.03 -6.39
N MET A 188 0.55 -10.86 -5.96
CA MET A 188 1.50 -11.53 -6.85
C MET A 188 2.30 -10.54 -7.72
N ASP A 189 2.54 -9.34 -7.18
CA ASP A 189 3.38 -8.29 -7.76
C ASP A 189 4.69 -8.25 -6.96
N TYR A 190 5.63 -9.09 -7.37
CA TYR A 190 6.88 -9.33 -6.63
C TYR A 190 7.95 -8.24 -6.80
N LEU A 191 7.79 -7.38 -7.81
CA LEU A 191 8.79 -6.36 -8.16
C LEU A 191 8.37 -4.99 -7.67
N ASN A 192 7.21 -4.49 -8.15
CA ASN A 192 6.78 -3.12 -7.88
C ASN A 192 5.87 -3.05 -6.65
N ARG A 193 5.18 -4.15 -6.34
CA ARG A 193 4.17 -4.29 -5.27
C ARG A 193 3.22 -3.10 -5.17
N LYS A 194 2.79 -2.60 -6.33
CA LYS A 194 1.95 -1.39 -6.48
C LYS A 194 0.61 -1.72 -7.09
N SER A 195 0.55 -2.74 -7.96
CA SER A 195 -0.66 -3.04 -8.72
C SER A 195 -1.42 -4.20 -8.11
N PHE A 196 -2.67 -3.95 -7.73
CA PHE A 196 -3.63 -5.01 -7.43
C PHE A 196 -4.11 -5.75 -8.70
N ASN A 197 -3.86 -5.18 -9.89
CA ASN A 197 -4.23 -5.74 -11.20
C ASN A 197 -3.04 -6.40 -11.92
N HIS A 198 -2.09 -6.98 -11.19
CA HIS A 198 -0.92 -7.59 -11.81
C HIS A 198 -1.33 -8.79 -12.71
N PRO A 199 -0.74 -8.99 -13.91
CA PRO A 199 -1.16 -10.07 -14.82
C PRO A 199 -1.16 -11.47 -14.19
N LEU A 200 -0.26 -11.71 -13.23
CA LEU A 200 -0.14 -12.99 -12.55
C LEU A 200 -1.34 -13.29 -11.65
N ILE A 201 -1.80 -12.33 -10.84
CA ILE A 201 -3.02 -12.51 -10.01
C ILE A 201 -4.25 -12.70 -10.90
N VAL A 202 -4.34 -11.97 -12.03
CA VAL A 202 -5.44 -12.15 -13.00
C VAL A 202 -5.45 -13.57 -13.57
N PHE A 203 -4.30 -14.07 -14.05
CA PHE A 203 -4.18 -15.42 -14.59
C PHE A 203 -4.53 -16.51 -13.57
N VAL A 204 -3.96 -16.41 -12.36
CA VAL A 204 -4.26 -17.35 -11.27
C VAL A 204 -5.72 -17.26 -10.85
N GLY A 205 -6.30 -16.05 -10.80
CA GLY A 205 -7.70 -15.82 -10.46
C GLY A 205 -8.65 -16.55 -11.41
N PHE A 206 -8.41 -16.45 -12.72
CA PHE A 206 -9.16 -17.25 -13.71
C PHE A 206 -8.92 -18.76 -13.57
N GLY A 207 -7.69 -19.16 -13.26
CA GLY A 207 -7.37 -20.56 -12.96
C GLY A 207 -8.13 -21.10 -11.76
N ALA A 208 -8.16 -20.34 -10.66
CA ALA A 208 -8.90 -20.67 -9.44
C ALA A 208 -10.41 -20.70 -9.69
N LEU A 209 -10.94 -19.77 -10.50
CA LEU A 209 -12.35 -19.78 -10.92
C LEU A 209 -12.68 -21.05 -11.72
N TRP A 210 -11.84 -21.41 -12.69
CA TRP A 210 -12.00 -22.63 -13.48
C TRP A 210 -11.92 -23.90 -12.61
N LEU A 211 -10.95 -23.96 -11.69
CA LEU A 211 -10.79 -25.07 -10.76
C LEU A 211 -12.01 -25.19 -9.83
N SER A 212 -12.51 -24.06 -9.32
CA SER A 212 -13.69 -24.01 -8.46
C SER A 212 -14.93 -24.48 -9.21
N GLY A 213 -15.15 -24.03 -10.45
CA GLY A 213 -16.29 -24.45 -11.27
C GLY A 213 -16.27 -25.95 -11.60
N THR A 214 -15.11 -26.46 -12.02
CA THR A 214 -14.93 -27.90 -12.30
C THR A 214 -15.03 -28.75 -11.03
N GLY A 215 -14.49 -28.25 -9.90
CA GLY A 215 -14.61 -28.87 -8.59
C GLY A 215 -16.06 -28.94 -8.09
N PHE A 216 -16.82 -27.85 -8.22
CA PHE A 216 -18.23 -27.80 -7.85
C PHE A 216 -19.04 -28.81 -8.68
N TYR A 217 -18.85 -28.84 -10.00
CA TYR A 217 -19.47 -29.84 -10.87
C TYR A 217 -19.17 -31.29 -10.43
N LEU A 218 -17.90 -31.58 -10.12
CA LEU A 218 -17.50 -32.91 -9.63
C LEU A 218 -18.08 -33.23 -8.25
N LEU A 219 -18.18 -32.24 -7.36
CA LEU A 219 -18.76 -32.37 -6.03
C LEU A 219 -20.26 -32.74 -6.10
N PHE A 220 -21.04 -32.07 -6.95
CA PHE A 220 -22.46 -32.44 -7.16
C PHE A 220 -22.63 -33.82 -7.77
N LYS A 221 -21.66 -34.26 -8.58
CA LYS A 221 -21.65 -35.61 -9.13
C LYS A 221 -21.21 -36.67 -8.12
N SER A 222 -20.41 -36.30 -7.11
CA SER A 222 -19.96 -37.22 -6.06
C SER A 222 -20.97 -37.37 -4.92
N PHE A 223 -21.78 -36.34 -4.65
CA PHE A 223 -22.86 -36.42 -3.69
C PHE A 223 -23.92 -37.43 -4.13
N SER A 224 -24.21 -38.38 -3.25
CA SER A 224 -25.27 -39.36 -3.40
C SER A 224 -26.44 -39.03 -2.47
N ARG A 225 -27.61 -39.62 -2.75
CA ARG A 225 -28.76 -39.54 -1.81
C ARG A 225 -28.42 -40.08 -0.41
N ALA A 226 -27.34 -40.86 -0.27
CA ALA A 226 -26.89 -41.43 0.98
C ALA A 226 -26.22 -40.40 1.91
N ASP A 227 -25.55 -39.39 1.35
CA ASP A 227 -24.81 -38.34 2.08
C ASP A 227 -25.76 -37.35 2.76
N PHE A 228 -26.97 -37.19 2.21
CA PHE A 228 -28.04 -36.36 2.77
C PHE A 228 -29.05 -37.12 3.65
N ARG A 229 -28.76 -38.38 4.02
CA ARG A 229 -29.68 -39.17 4.88
C ARG A 229 -29.90 -38.55 6.25
N TRP A 230 -28.94 -37.78 6.79
CA TRP A 230 -29.13 -37.09 8.07
C TRP A 230 -30.22 -36.01 7.98
N LEU A 231 -30.40 -35.34 6.83
CA LEU A 231 -31.47 -34.37 6.63
C LEU A 231 -32.86 -35.02 6.60
N ARG A 232 -32.98 -36.28 6.13
CA ARG A 232 -34.25 -37.03 6.11
C ARG A 232 -34.62 -37.72 7.42
N ARG A 233 -33.72 -37.80 8.41
CA ARG A 233 -34.00 -38.46 9.70
C ARG A 233 -34.94 -37.69 10.64
N ARG A 234 -35.50 -36.55 10.24
CA ARG A 234 -36.48 -35.77 11.03
C ARG A 234 -37.96 -36.10 10.76
N ARG A 235 -38.32 -37.37 10.58
CA ARG A 235 -39.70 -37.82 10.85
C ARG A 235 -39.67 -38.81 12.00
N LYS A 236 -39.94 -38.30 13.21
CA LYS A 236 -40.20 -39.14 14.38
C LYS A 236 -41.44 -40.01 14.08
N PRO A 237 -41.45 -41.31 14.42
CA PRO A 237 -42.68 -42.09 14.38
C PRO A 237 -43.66 -41.48 15.38
N VAL A 238 -44.87 -41.18 14.93
CA VAL A 238 -45.99 -40.85 15.82
C VAL A 238 -46.31 -42.12 16.59
N VAL A 239 -45.97 -42.16 17.88
CA VAL A 239 -46.42 -43.23 18.78
C VAL A 239 -47.88 -42.97 19.09
N THR A 240 -48.80 -43.67 18.42
CA THR A 240 -50.19 -43.75 18.86
C THR A 240 -50.26 -44.72 20.04
N ARG A 241 -50.33 -44.19 21.27
CA ARG A 241 -50.76 -44.97 22.43
C ARG A 241 -52.28 -45.14 22.33
N SER A 242 -52.72 -46.37 22.10
CA SER A 242 -54.11 -46.76 22.37
C SER A 242 -54.27 -46.90 23.88
N THR A 243 -55.14 -46.09 24.45
CA THR A 243 -55.61 -46.23 25.82
C THR A 243 -56.53 -47.44 25.94
N SER A 244 -56.29 -48.29 26.93
CA SER A 244 -57.26 -49.24 27.48
C SER A 244 -57.15 -49.18 28.99
#